data_AF-A0A654T5Y7-F1
#
_entry.id   AF-A0A654T5Y7-F1
#
_cell.length_a   1.000
_cell.length_b   1.000
_cell.length_c   1.000
_cell.angle_alpha   90.00
_cell.angle_beta   90.00
_cell.angle_gamma   90.00
#
_symmetry.space_group_name_H-M   'P 1'
#
loop_
_entity.id
_entity.type
_entity.pdbx_description
1 polymer ?
#
loop_
_entity_poly.entity_id
_entity_poly.type
_entity_poly.pdbx_seq_one_letter_code
_entity_poly.pdbx_strand_id
1 'polypeptide(L)'
;MDKARRLLWPVKKKYGKKLSWADLIVFAGNCALESMGFKTFGFGFGRVDQWEPDEVYWGKEATWLGDERYSGKRDLENPLAAVQMGLIYVNPEGPNGNPDPMAAAVDIRETFRRMAMNDVETAALIVGGHTFGKTHGAGPADLVGPEPEAAPLEQMGLGWKSSYGTGTGKDAITSGIEVVWTNTPTKWDNSFLEILYGYEWELTKSPAGAWQYTAKDGAGAGTIPDPFGGPGRSPTMLATDLSLRVDPIYERITRRWLEHPEELADEFAKAWYKLIHRDMGPVARYLGPLVPKQTLLWQDPVPAVSHDLVGEAEIASLKSQILASGLTVSQLVSTAWAAASSFRGSDKRGGANGGRIRLQPQVGWEVNDPDGDLRKVIRTLEEIQESFNSAAPGNIKVSFADLVVLGGCAAIEKAAKAAGHNITVPFTPGRTDASQEQTDVESFAVLEPKADGFRNYLGKGNPLPAEYMLLDKANLLTLSAPEMTVLVGGLRVLGANYKRLPLGVFTEASESLTNDFFVNLLDMGITWEPSPADDGTYQGKDGSGKVKWTGSRVDLVFGSNSELRALVEVYGADDAQPKFVQDFVAAWDKVMNLDRFDVR
;
A
#
# COMPACT_ATOMS: atom_id res chain seq x y z
N MET A 1 -18.42 -10.59 -11.63
CA MET A 1 -18.36 -10.95 -10.19
C MET A 1 -19.53 -10.44 -9.34
N ASP A 2 -20.37 -9.52 -9.86
CA ASP A 2 -21.62 -9.06 -9.25
C ASP A 2 -22.54 -10.21 -8.77
N LYS A 3 -22.74 -11.25 -9.57
CA LYS A 3 -23.55 -12.43 -9.21
C LYS A 3 -22.96 -13.18 -8.01
N ALA A 4 -21.65 -13.40 -8.00
CA ALA A 4 -20.96 -14.11 -6.92
C ALA A 4 -21.13 -13.38 -5.56
N ARG A 5 -20.95 -12.06 -5.53
CA ARG A 5 -21.20 -11.26 -4.32
C ARG A 5 -22.67 -11.32 -3.89
N ARG A 6 -23.61 -11.28 -4.84
CA ARG A 6 -25.05 -11.38 -4.55
C ARG A 6 -25.42 -12.72 -3.90
N LEU A 7 -24.78 -13.83 -4.29
CA LEU A 7 -24.99 -15.14 -3.67
C LEU A 7 -24.59 -15.18 -2.18
N LEU A 8 -23.68 -14.28 -1.75
CA LEU A 8 -23.25 -14.18 -0.35
C LEU A 8 -24.16 -13.27 0.49
N TRP A 9 -25.13 -12.56 -0.11
CA TRP A 9 -26.07 -11.72 0.64
C TRP A 9 -26.80 -12.47 1.77
N PRO A 10 -27.30 -13.71 1.60
CA PRO A 10 -27.93 -14.44 2.70
C PRO A 10 -27.00 -14.64 3.92
N VAL A 11 -25.69 -14.84 3.68
CA VAL A 11 -24.68 -14.92 4.75
C VAL A 11 -24.50 -13.54 5.38
N LYS A 12 -24.27 -12.50 4.59
CA LYS A 12 -24.17 -11.12 5.10
C LYS A 12 -25.40 -10.72 5.92
N LYS A 13 -26.61 -11.04 5.44
CA LYS A 13 -27.89 -10.78 6.12
C LYS A 13 -27.97 -11.48 7.47
N LYS A 14 -27.48 -12.72 7.57
CA LYS A 14 -27.49 -13.50 8.81
C LYS A 14 -26.54 -12.93 9.86
N TYR A 15 -25.33 -12.53 9.47
CA TYR A 15 -24.30 -12.06 10.39
C TYR A 15 -24.31 -10.54 10.63
N GLY A 16 -24.98 -9.78 9.75
CA GLY A 16 -25.21 -8.34 9.90
C GLY A 16 -23.90 -7.57 10.13
N LYS A 17 -23.89 -6.72 11.16
CA LYS A 17 -22.72 -5.90 11.54
C LYS A 17 -21.54 -6.68 12.13
N LYS A 18 -21.67 -7.98 12.40
CA LYS A 18 -20.58 -8.81 12.94
C LYS A 18 -19.62 -9.31 11.85
N LEU A 19 -19.96 -9.10 10.58
CA LEU A 19 -19.18 -9.55 9.44
C LEU A 19 -19.25 -8.49 8.34
N SER A 20 -18.12 -7.88 8.02
CA SER A 20 -18.01 -6.95 6.89
C SER A 20 -18.13 -7.69 5.57
N TRP A 21 -18.55 -7.01 4.51
CA TRP A 21 -18.41 -7.51 3.14
C TRP A 21 -16.96 -7.75 2.78
N ALA A 22 -16.06 -6.86 3.21
CA ALA A 22 -14.62 -6.99 2.99
C ALA A 22 -14.06 -8.32 3.52
N ASP A 23 -14.38 -8.72 4.76
CA ASP A 23 -13.98 -10.03 5.29
C ASP A 23 -14.73 -11.17 4.61
N LEU A 24 -16.05 -11.03 4.41
CA LEU A 24 -16.89 -12.10 3.85
C LEU A 24 -16.44 -12.53 2.45
N ILE A 25 -16.05 -11.60 1.59
CA ILE A 25 -15.66 -11.92 0.20
C ILE A 25 -14.43 -12.82 0.18
N VAL A 26 -13.38 -12.46 0.90
CA VAL A 26 -12.13 -13.26 0.94
C VAL A 26 -12.28 -14.51 1.80
N PHE A 27 -13.07 -14.46 2.88
CA PHE A 27 -13.37 -15.64 3.70
C PHE A 27 -14.15 -16.69 2.92
N ALA A 28 -15.08 -16.29 2.05
CA ALA A 28 -15.79 -17.20 1.16
C ALA A 28 -14.83 -17.93 0.22
N GLY A 29 -13.81 -17.24 -0.33
CA GLY A 29 -12.74 -17.86 -1.11
C GLY A 29 -11.96 -18.89 -0.29
N ASN A 30 -11.58 -18.53 0.95
CA ASN A 30 -10.88 -19.44 1.85
C ASN A 30 -11.71 -20.68 2.20
N CYS A 31 -13.01 -20.51 2.50
CA CYS A 31 -13.93 -21.62 2.75
C CYS A 31 -14.17 -22.49 1.51
N ALA A 32 -14.16 -21.91 0.31
CA ALA A 32 -14.28 -22.66 -0.93
C ALA A 32 -13.11 -23.64 -1.08
N LEU A 33 -11.87 -23.19 -0.87
CA LEU A 33 -10.67 -24.03 -0.88
C LEU A 33 -10.79 -25.20 0.11
N GLU A 34 -11.12 -24.91 1.37
CA GLU A 34 -11.32 -25.94 2.41
C GLU A 34 -12.42 -26.94 2.02
N SER A 35 -13.53 -26.46 1.48
CA SER A 35 -14.66 -27.32 1.08
C SER A 35 -14.32 -28.26 -0.08
N MET A 36 -13.36 -27.88 -0.92
CA MET A 36 -12.89 -28.66 -2.07
C MET A 36 -11.65 -29.51 -1.73
N GLY A 37 -11.26 -29.60 -0.46
CA GLY A 37 -10.21 -30.49 0.03
C GLY A 37 -8.82 -29.87 0.11
N PHE A 38 -8.68 -28.54 -0.03
CA PHE A 38 -7.41 -27.85 0.19
C PHE A 38 -7.36 -27.19 1.58
N LYS A 39 -6.41 -27.62 2.42
CA LYS A 39 -6.20 -27.03 3.74
C LYS A 39 -5.47 -25.70 3.61
N THR A 40 -6.11 -24.62 4.04
CA THR A 40 -5.54 -23.27 4.02
C THR A 40 -4.58 -23.04 5.19
N PHE A 41 -3.68 -22.06 5.05
CA PHE A 41 -2.68 -21.74 6.08
C PHE A 41 -3.29 -21.10 7.34
N GLY A 42 -4.37 -20.33 7.18
CA GLY A 42 -5.05 -19.60 8.25
C GLY A 42 -5.91 -18.46 7.70
N PHE A 43 -6.55 -17.70 8.58
CA PHE A 43 -7.38 -16.55 8.21
C PHE A 43 -7.49 -15.52 9.35
N GLY A 44 -7.31 -14.24 9.03
CA GLY A 44 -7.54 -13.11 9.91
C GLY A 44 -8.71 -12.24 9.46
N PHE A 45 -9.72 -12.11 10.33
CA PHE A 45 -10.78 -11.10 10.19
C PHE A 45 -10.25 -9.71 10.59
N GLY A 46 -11.02 -8.66 10.35
CA GLY A 46 -10.70 -7.30 10.81
C GLY A 46 -10.70 -6.25 9.70
N ARG A 47 -11.14 -6.60 8.48
CA ARG A 47 -11.40 -5.61 7.44
C ARG A 47 -12.70 -4.88 7.75
N VAL A 48 -12.65 -3.56 7.68
CA VAL A 48 -13.80 -2.68 7.90
C VAL A 48 -14.41 -2.35 6.55
N ASP A 49 -15.75 -2.45 6.43
CA ASP A 49 -16.45 -1.98 5.23
C ASP A 49 -16.32 -0.45 5.11
N GLN A 50 -16.15 0.02 3.88
CA GLN A 50 -16.26 1.43 3.50
C GLN A 50 -17.59 1.70 2.81
N TRP A 51 -18.01 2.96 2.77
CA TRP A 51 -19.36 3.36 2.35
C TRP A 51 -19.38 4.14 1.04
N GLU A 52 -18.21 4.46 0.50
CA GLU A 52 -17.97 5.06 -0.80
C GLU A 52 -16.71 4.42 -1.40
N PRO A 53 -16.53 4.46 -2.74
CA PRO A 53 -15.33 3.94 -3.37
C PRO A 53 -14.10 4.74 -2.94
N ASP A 54 -12.97 4.06 -2.82
CA ASP A 54 -11.66 4.71 -2.71
C ASP A 54 -11.24 5.23 -4.09
N GLU A 55 -10.84 6.50 -4.16
CA GLU A 55 -10.50 7.19 -5.40
C GLU A 55 -9.04 6.90 -5.77
N VAL A 56 -8.84 5.84 -6.56
CA VAL A 56 -7.51 5.33 -6.95
C VAL A 56 -7.24 5.60 -8.43
N TYR A 57 -6.00 6.02 -8.75
CA TYR A 57 -5.54 6.14 -10.14
C TYR A 57 -5.28 4.75 -10.75
N TRP A 58 -6.20 4.28 -11.60
CA TRP A 58 -6.12 2.99 -12.30
C TRP A 58 -5.48 3.05 -13.71
N GLY A 59 -5.03 4.24 -14.12
CA GLY A 59 -4.48 4.51 -15.44
C GLY A 59 -5.23 5.64 -16.15
N LYS A 60 -4.62 6.19 -17.19
CA LYS A 60 -5.16 7.33 -17.94
C LYS A 60 -6.14 6.95 -19.05
N GLU A 61 -6.28 5.67 -19.36
CA GLU A 61 -7.11 5.20 -20.46
C GLU A 61 -8.59 5.45 -20.19
N ALA A 62 -9.27 6.09 -21.15
CA ALA A 62 -10.70 6.38 -21.07
C ALA A 62 -11.58 5.29 -21.68
N THR A 63 -10.99 4.16 -22.10
CA THR A 63 -11.70 3.02 -22.71
C THR A 63 -11.33 1.75 -21.97
N TRP A 64 -12.33 0.94 -21.62
CA TRP A 64 -12.12 -0.39 -21.03
C TRP A 64 -11.22 -1.25 -21.93
N LEU A 65 -10.28 -1.96 -21.31
CA LEU A 65 -9.23 -2.76 -21.97
C LEU A 65 -8.25 -1.94 -22.84
N GLY A 66 -8.27 -0.60 -22.75
CA GLY A 66 -7.24 0.25 -23.36
C GLY A 66 -5.86 0.02 -22.75
N ASP A 67 -4.82 0.29 -23.55
CA ASP A 67 -3.41 0.30 -23.16
C ASP A 67 -2.74 1.58 -23.66
N GLU A 68 -2.41 2.48 -22.74
CA GLU A 68 -1.53 3.63 -22.98
C GLU A 68 -0.45 3.71 -21.89
N ARG A 69 -0.11 2.58 -21.28
CA ARG A 69 0.62 2.51 -20.00
C ARG A 69 2.01 1.89 -20.10
N TYR A 70 2.49 1.64 -21.31
CA TYR A 70 3.83 1.14 -21.55
C TYR A 70 4.72 2.18 -22.22
N SER A 71 6.01 2.15 -21.86
CA SER A 71 7.08 2.91 -22.52
C SER A 71 8.33 2.04 -22.70
N GLY A 72 9.35 2.57 -23.37
CA GLY A 72 10.61 1.86 -23.55
C GLY A 72 10.45 0.52 -24.28
N LYS A 73 10.99 -0.55 -23.70
CA LYS A 73 10.82 -1.91 -24.25
C LYS A 73 9.45 -2.49 -23.88
N ARG A 74 9.14 -2.47 -22.58
CA ARG A 74 7.88 -2.93 -21.98
C ARG A 74 7.80 -2.45 -20.52
N ASP A 75 8.21 -1.21 -20.28
CA ASP A 75 8.25 -0.61 -18.95
C ASP A 75 6.85 -0.08 -18.60
N LEU A 76 6.16 -0.81 -17.73
CA LEU A 76 4.81 -0.46 -17.28
C LEU A 76 4.84 0.81 -16.40
N GLU A 77 3.94 1.74 -16.65
CA GLU A 77 3.78 3.01 -15.93
C GLU A 77 3.57 2.75 -14.43
N ASN A 78 4.35 3.42 -13.57
CA ASN A 78 4.07 3.44 -12.13
C ASN A 78 2.92 4.42 -11.84
N PRO A 79 1.98 4.10 -10.93
CA PRO A 79 2.00 3.00 -9.96
C PRO A 79 1.25 1.73 -10.41
N LEU A 80 0.93 1.59 -11.70
CA LEU A 80 0.03 0.54 -12.19
C LEU A 80 0.66 -0.86 -12.08
N ALA A 81 -0.19 -1.85 -11.87
CA ALA A 81 0.20 -3.27 -11.77
C ALA A 81 -0.63 -4.19 -12.69
N ALA A 82 -1.28 -3.62 -13.70
CA ALA A 82 -2.07 -4.36 -14.69
C ALA A 82 -1.78 -3.86 -16.11
N VAL A 83 -1.81 -4.76 -17.09
CA VAL A 83 -1.38 -4.48 -18.47
C VAL A 83 -2.39 -3.69 -19.31
N GLN A 84 -3.66 -3.67 -18.92
CA GLN A 84 -4.75 -2.94 -19.60
C GLN A 84 -5.78 -2.45 -18.58
N MET A 85 -6.55 -1.41 -18.95
CA MET A 85 -7.58 -0.84 -18.08
C MET A 85 -8.68 -1.85 -17.77
N GLY A 86 -8.97 -2.07 -16.48
CA GLY A 86 -10.00 -3.01 -16.03
C GLY A 86 -9.57 -4.48 -15.91
N LEU A 87 -8.32 -4.82 -16.23
CA LEU A 87 -7.75 -6.13 -15.91
C LEU A 87 -7.17 -6.17 -14.49
N ILE A 88 -7.10 -7.35 -13.90
CA ILE A 88 -6.48 -7.54 -12.57
C ILE A 88 -4.95 -7.56 -12.68
N TYR A 89 -4.40 -8.34 -13.62
CA TYR A 89 -2.97 -8.49 -13.85
C TYR A 89 -2.66 -8.40 -15.35
N VAL A 90 -2.88 -9.50 -16.07
CA VAL A 90 -2.51 -9.68 -17.47
C VAL A 90 -3.74 -10.03 -18.32
N ASN A 91 -3.57 -9.92 -19.63
CA ASN A 91 -4.55 -10.40 -20.59
C ASN A 91 -4.45 -11.94 -20.71
N PRO A 92 -5.55 -12.70 -20.50
CA PRO A 92 -5.54 -14.16 -20.55
C PRO A 92 -5.23 -14.75 -21.94
N GLU A 93 -5.39 -13.94 -22.99
CA GLU A 93 -5.05 -14.29 -24.37
C GLU A 93 -3.61 -13.92 -24.74
N GLY A 94 -2.82 -13.44 -23.78
CA GLY A 94 -1.46 -12.94 -23.97
C GLY A 94 -1.39 -11.45 -24.33
N PRO A 95 -0.18 -10.86 -24.40
CA PRO A 95 0.03 -9.42 -24.57
C PRO A 95 -0.76 -8.84 -25.75
N ASN A 96 -1.67 -7.92 -25.47
CA ASN A 96 -2.52 -7.27 -26.48
C ASN A 96 -3.35 -8.27 -27.33
N GLY A 97 -3.73 -9.40 -26.74
CA GLY A 97 -4.48 -10.47 -27.42
C GLY A 97 -3.63 -11.34 -28.35
N ASN A 98 -2.30 -11.25 -28.28
CA ASN A 98 -1.38 -12.15 -28.98
C ASN A 98 -1.04 -13.35 -28.09
N PRO A 99 -1.46 -14.59 -28.44
CA PRO A 99 -1.31 -15.76 -27.60
C PRO A 99 0.10 -16.36 -27.70
N ASP A 100 1.11 -15.57 -27.38
CA ASP A 100 2.49 -16.02 -27.19
C ASP A 100 2.73 -16.29 -25.69
N PRO A 101 2.88 -17.56 -25.27
CA PRO A 101 3.07 -17.89 -23.87
C PRO A 101 4.38 -17.33 -23.27
N MET A 102 5.44 -17.20 -24.06
CA MET A 102 6.71 -16.66 -23.58
C MET A 102 6.60 -15.15 -23.34
N ALA A 103 5.93 -14.43 -24.25
CA ALA A 103 5.67 -13.00 -24.07
C ALA A 103 4.71 -12.75 -22.90
N ALA A 104 3.67 -13.57 -22.74
CA ALA A 104 2.76 -13.50 -21.61
C ALA A 104 3.46 -13.71 -20.26
N ALA A 105 4.47 -14.59 -20.19
CA ALA A 105 5.26 -14.82 -18.98
C ALA A 105 5.98 -13.57 -18.47
N VAL A 106 6.43 -12.69 -19.37
CA VAL A 106 7.07 -11.42 -19.02
C VAL A 106 6.08 -10.51 -18.29
N ASP A 107 4.86 -10.39 -18.81
CA ASP A 107 3.79 -9.59 -18.19
C ASP A 107 3.33 -10.19 -16.87
N ILE A 108 3.19 -11.52 -16.79
CA ILE A 108 2.83 -12.24 -15.56
C ILE A 108 3.84 -11.90 -14.48
N ARG A 109 5.14 -12.06 -14.78
CA ARG A 109 6.21 -11.79 -13.82
C ARG A 109 6.19 -10.36 -13.30
N GLU A 110 6.11 -9.37 -14.20
CA GLU A 110 6.17 -7.96 -13.79
C GLU A 110 4.94 -7.52 -13.01
N THR A 111 3.73 -7.92 -13.44
CA THR A 111 2.49 -7.52 -12.76
C THR A 111 2.36 -8.19 -11.39
N PHE A 112 2.70 -9.48 -11.27
CA PHE A 112 2.71 -10.16 -9.98
C PHE A 112 3.79 -9.63 -9.04
N ARG A 113 4.98 -9.26 -9.54
CA ARG A 113 6.03 -8.59 -8.75
C ARG A 113 5.52 -7.29 -8.15
N ARG A 114 4.84 -6.45 -8.94
CA ARG A 114 4.21 -5.19 -8.46
C ARG A 114 3.09 -5.43 -7.45
N MET A 115 2.54 -6.64 -7.41
CA MET A 115 1.57 -7.10 -6.44
C MET A 115 2.18 -7.90 -5.28
N ALA A 116 3.51 -7.80 -5.11
CA ALA A 116 4.31 -8.42 -4.06
C ALA A 116 4.37 -9.96 -4.12
N MET A 117 4.27 -10.55 -5.30
CA MET A 117 4.44 -11.99 -5.51
C MET A 117 5.70 -12.27 -6.33
N ASN A 118 6.60 -13.10 -5.82
CA ASN A 118 7.76 -13.57 -6.56
C ASN A 118 7.39 -14.71 -7.53
N ASP A 119 8.37 -15.28 -8.24
CA ASP A 119 8.11 -16.33 -9.24
C ASP A 119 7.46 -17.59 -8.65
N VAL A 120 7.87 -18.03 -7.45
CA VAL A 120 7.31 -19.20 -6.77
C VAL A 120 5.88 -18.92 -6.33
N GLU A 121 5.64 -17.79 -5.66
CA GLU A 121 4.31 -17.40 -5.22
C GLU A 121 3.36 -17.23 -6.42
N THR A 122 3.85 -16.66 -7.53
CA THR A 122 3.08 -16.45 -8.76
C THR A 122 2.66 -17.78 -9.40
N ALA A 123 3.62 -18.69 -9.60
CA ALA A 123 3.32 -20.00 -10.16
C ALA A 123 2.35 -20.78 -9.26
N ALA A 124 2.54 -20.74 -7.94
CA ALA A 124 1.67 -21.41 -6.99
C ALA A 124 0.23 -20.87 -7.03
N LEU A 125 0.06 -19.54 -7.11
CA LEU A 125 -1.24 -18.90 -7.19
C LEU A 125 -1.99 -19.24 -8.47
N ILE A 126 -1.32 -19.23 -9.63
CA ILE A 126 -1.96 -19.51 -10.92
C ILE A 126 -2.34 -21.00 -10.99
N VAL A 127 -1.40 -21.91 -10.70
CA VAL A 127 -1.66 -23.36 -10.69
C VAL A 127 -2.77 -23.67 -9.68
N GLY A 128 -2.61 -23.24 -8.43
CA GLY A 128 -3.56 -23.56 -7.37
C GLY A 128 -4.95 -22.95 -7.59
N GLY A 129 -5.03 -21.77 -8.22
CA GLY A 129 -6.29 -21.16 -8.63
C GLY A 129 -6.98 -21.94 -9.76
N HIS A 130 -6.24 -22.26 -10.83
CA HIS A 130 -6.75 -22.96 -12.01
C HIS A 130 -6.89 -24.49 -11.83
N THR A 131 -6.49 -25.05 -10.69
CA THR A 131 -6.92 -26.38 -10.25
C THR A 131 -8.46 -26.45 -10.11
N PHE A 132 -9.13 -25.32 -9.88
CA PHE A 132 -10.56 -25.25 -9.67
C PHE A 132 -11.30 -24.53 -10.80
N GLY A 133 -12.56 -24.94 -11.00
CA GLY A 133 -13.54 -24.24 -11.81
C GLY A 133 -13.26 -24.27 -13.32
N LYS A 134 -13.71 -23.21 -13.99
CA LYS A 134 -13.63 -23.01 -15.44
C LYS A 134 -13.78 -21.53 -15.80
N THR A 135 -13.44 -21.18 -17.04
CA THR A 135 -13.81 -19.89 -17.65
C THR A 135 -15.20 -19.98 -18.31
N HIS A 136 -15.74 -18.87 -18.84
CA HIS A 136 -17.08 -18.83 -19.44
C HIS A 136 -17.11 -17.96 -20.71
N GLY A 137 -17.48 -18.57 -21.83
CA GLY A 137 -17.46 -18.02 -23.18
C GLY A 137 -18.32 -18.85 -24.14
N ALA A 138 -19.50 -19.29 -23.69
CA ALA A 138 -20.36 -20.20 -24.43
C ALA A 138 -20.91 -19.65 -25.75
N GLY A 139 -20.94 -18.33 -25.93
CA GLY A 139 -21.42 -17.66 -27.13
C GLY A 139 -20.80 -16.28 -27.34
N PRO A 140 -21.23 -15.55 -28.39
CA PRO A 140 -20.67 -14.25 -28.78
C PRO A 140 -20.71 -13.20 -27.65
N ALA A 141 -19.60 -12.50 -27.46
CA ALA A 141 -19.46 -11.52 -26.36
C ALA A 141 -20.34 -10.26 -26.55
N ASP A 142 -20.71 -9.92 -27.77
CA ASP A 142 -21.60 -8.79 -28.10
C ASP A 142 -23.06 -9.00 -27.66
N LEU A 143 -23.42 -10.22 -27.26
CA LEU A 143 -24.71 -10.55 -26.65
C LEU A 143 -24.73 -10.29 -25.13
N VAL A 144 -23.62 -9.83 -24.55
CA VAL A 144 -23.54 -9.42 -23.14
C VAL A 144 -23.86 -7.93 -23.03
N GLY A 145 -24.91 -7.60 -22.27
CA GLY A 145 -25.33 -6.23 -22.02
C GLY A 145 -24.37 -5.43 -21.12
N PRO A 146 -24.74 -4.18 -20.78
CA PRO A 146 -23.87 -3.25 -20.05
C PRO A 146 -23.45 -3.77 -18.68
N GLU A 147 -22.28 -3.33 -18.22
CA GLU A 147 -21.74 -3.54 -16.89
C GLU A 147 -22.61 -2.92 -15.77
N PRO A 148 -22.43 -3.28 -14.48
CA PRO A 148 -23.37 -2.93 -13.41
C PRO A 148 -23.70 -1.44 -13.26
N GLU A 149 -22.72 -0.55 -13.43
CA GLU A 149 -22.92 0.91 -13.27
C GLU A 149 -23.71 1.53 -14.43
N ALA A 150 -23.71 0.90 -15.61
CA ALA A 150 -24.48 1.31 -16.78
C ALA A 150 -25.75 0.45 -16.99
N ALA A 151 -26.02 -0.50 -16.10
CA ALA A 151 -27.17 -1.38 -16.20
C ALA A 151 -28.47 -0.65 -15.82
N PRO A 152 -29.60 -0.97 -16.46
CA PRO A 152 -30.88 -0.35 -16.14
C PRO A 152 -31.36 -0.77 -14.76
N LEU A 153 -32.13 0.12 -14.10
CA LEU A 153 -32.48 0.02 -12.68
C LEU A 153 -33.10 -1.34 -12.30
N GLU A 154 -33.93 -1.92 -13.16
CA GLU A 154 -34.60 -3.20 -12.91
C GLU A 154 -33.65 -4.40 -12.71
N GLN A 155 -32.36 -4.25 -13.05
CA GLN A 155 -31.34 -5.28 -12.80
C GLN A 155 -30.80 -5.26 -11.36
N MET A 156 -31.22 -4.30 -10.53
CA MET A 156 -30.92 -4.26 -9.09
C MET A 156 -29.42 -4.33 -8.78
N GLY A 157 -28.64 -3.49 -9.47
CA GLY A 157 -27.18 -3.43 -9.32
C GLY A 157 -26.43 -4.68 -9.81
N LEU A 158 -27.05 -5.47 -10.68
CA LEU A 158 -26.38 -6.48 -11.49
C LEU A 158 -26.19 -5.94 -12.92
N GLY A 159 -25.15 -6.39 -13.61
CA GLY A 159 -24.88 -6.02 -15.01
C GLY A 159 -24.67 -7.25 -15.88
N TRP A 160 -24.03 -7.10 -17.04
CA TRP A 160 -23.62 -8.18 -17.95
C TRP A 160 -24.74 -9.20 -18.22
N LYS A 161 -25.98 -8.72 -18.36
CA LYS A 161 -27.12 -9.58 -18.71
C LYS A 161 -26.92 -10.07 -20.12
N SER A 162 -26.80 -11.38 -20.31
CA SER A 162 -26.62 -11.97 -21.63
C SER A 162 -27.97 -12.31 -22.28
N SER A 163 -28.08 -12.07 -23.59
CA SER A 163 -29.20 -12.51 -24.43
C SER A 163 -28.93 -13.83 -25.15
N TYR A 164 -27.75 -14.43 -24.96
CA TYR A 164 -27.37 -15.71 -25.55
C TYR A 164 -28.00 -16.89 -24.81
N GLY A 165 -28.84 -17.68 -25.47
CA GLY A 165 -29.50 -18.84 -24.87
C GLY A 165 -30.28 -18.47 -23.61
N THR A 166 -30.00 -19.16 -22.50
CA THR A 166 -30.54 -18.85 -21.17
C THR A 166 -29.85 -17.66 -20.49
N GLY A 167 -28.72 -17.19 -21.03
CA GLY A 167 -27.90 -16.10 -20.51
C GLY A 167 -27.13 -16.41 -19.22
N THR A 168 -27.23 -17.63 -18.70
CA THR A 168 -26.60 -18.09 -17.45
C THR A 168 -26.24 -19.58 -17.54
N GLY A 169 -25.58 -20.13 -16.51
CA GLY A 169 -25.32 -21.57 -16.42
C GLY A 169 -24.56 -22.11 -17.63
N LYS A 170 -25.21 -23.00 -18.39
CA LYS A 170 -24.63 -23.65 -19.58
C LYS A 170 -24.28 -22.65 -20.70
N ASP A 171 -24.99 -21.53 -20.75
CA ASP A 171 -24.84 -20.48 -21.76
C ASP A 171 -24.09 -19.25 -21.21
N ALA A 172 -23.41 -19.37 -20.06
CA ALA A 172 -22.74 -18.26 -19.42
C ALA A 172 -21.59 -17.70 -20.27
N ILE A 173 -21.49 -16.38 -20.31
CA ILE A 173 -20.38 -15.62 -20.91
C ILE A 173 -19.85 -14.68 -19.84
N THR A 174 -18.54 -14.72 -19.60
CA THR A 174 -17.85 -13.83 -18.65
C THR A 174 -16.59 -13.26 -19.29
N SER A 175 -15.58 -14.09 -19.54
CA SER A 175 -14.34 -13.65 -20.20
C SER A 175 -14.38 -13.79 -21.72
N GLY A 176 -15.34 -14.56 -22.25
CA GLY A 176 -15.36 -14.96 -23.66
C GLY A 176 -14.49 -16.18 -23.96
N ILE A 177 -13.69 -16.66 -23.00
CA ILE A 177 -12.90 -17.90 -23.12
C ILE A 177 -13.68 -19.08 -22.56
N GLU A 178 -13.52 -20.28 -23.13
CA GLU A 178 -14.27 -21.49 -22.74
C GLU A 178 -13.31 -22.66 -22.44
N VAL A 179 -12.54 -22.51 -21.36
CA VAL A 179 -11.54 -23.45 -20.84
C VAL A 179 -12.05 -24.11 -19.56
N VAL A 180 -11.86 -25.44 -19.46
CA VAL A 180 -11.95 -26.21 -18.22
C VAL A 180 -10.61 -26.90 -18.05
N TRP A 181 -9.86 -26.53 -17.01
CA TRP A 181 -8.46 -26.93 -16.85
C TRP A 181 -8.30 -28.38 -16.40
N THR A 182 -9.11 -28.81 -15.43
CA THR A 182 -8.97 -30.10 -14.75
C THR A 182 -10.17 -31.02 -14.96
N ASN A 183 -9.96 -32.33 -14.87
CA ASN A 183 -11.02 -33.34 -14.86
C ASN A 183 -11.76 -33.40 -13.51
N THR A 184 -11.33 -32.63 -12.52
CA THR A 184 -11.85 -32.57 -11.16
C THR A 184 -12.11 -31.13 -10.70
N PRO A 185 -12.95 -30.32 -11.40
CA PRO A 185 -13.00 -28.86 -11.22
C PRO A 185 -13.44 -28.35 -9.83
N THR A 186 -13.87 -29.23 -8.94
CA THR A 186 -14.35 -28.91 -7.59
C THR A 186 -13.60 -29.68 -6.50
N LYS A 187 -12.39 -30.13 -6.81
CA LYS A 187 -11.55 -30.91 -5.89
C LYS A 187 -10.09 -30.50 -6.06
N TRP A 188 -9.39 -30.38 -4.94
CA TRP A 188 -7.95 -30.22 -4.95
C TRP A 188 -7.25 -31.54 -5.28
N ASP A 189 -6.43 -31.51 -6.32
CA ASP A 189 -5.46 -32.53 -6.72
C ASP A 189 -4.40 -31.90 -7.65
N ASN A 190 -3.52 -32.70 -8.23
CA ASN A 190 -2.44 -32.21 -9.09
C ASN A 190 -2.82 -32.16 -10.59
N SER A 191 -4.10 -32.32 -10.94
CA SER A 191 -4.49 -32.56 -12.33
C SER A 191 -4.20 -31.38 -13.26
N PHE A 192 -4.10 -30.13 -12.76
CA PHE A 192 -3.68 -29.00 -13.58
C PHE A 192 -2.28 -29.22 -14.18
N LEU A 193 -1.29 -29.58 -13.35
CA LEU A 193 0.09 -29.79 -13.80
C LEU A 193 0.21 -31.08 -14.61
N GLU A 194 -0.47 -32.15 -14.20
CA GLU A 194 -0.51 -33.41 -14.95
C GLU A 194 -1.03 -33.19 -16.37
N ILE A 195 -2.09 -32.40 -16.53
CA ILE A 195 -2.66 -32.05 -17.83
C ILE A 195 -1.73 -31.11 -18.60
N LEU A 196 -1.20 -30.04 -17.97
CA LEU A 196 -0.31 -29.06 -18.60
C LEU A 196 0.91 -29.72 -19.26
N TYR A 197 1.51 -30.71 -18.58
CA TYR A 197 2.70 -31.42 -19.07
C TYR A 197 2.38 -32.71 -19.83
N GLY A 198 1.23 -33.35 -19.58
CA GLY A 198 0.84 -34.62 -20.19
C GLY A 198 0.36 -34.53 -21.64
N TYR A 199 0.08 -33.31 -22.12
CA TYR A 199 -0.35 -33.06 -23.49
C TYR A 199 0.55 -32.05 -24.21
N GLU A 200 0.55 -32.11 -25.53
CA GLU A 200 1.03 -31.02 -26.39
C GLU A 200 -0.14 -30.12 -26.76
N TRP A 201 0.13 -28.82 -26.95
CA TRP A 201 -0.91 -27.80 -27.06
C TRP A 201 -0.91 -27.14 -28.44
N GLU A 202 -2.10 -26.94 -29.01
CA GLU A 202 -2.31 -26.16 -30.24
C GLU A 202 -3.33 -25.04 -30.03
N LEU A 203 -3.13 -23.94 -30.76
CA LEU A 203 -4.03 -22.80 -30.72
C LEU A 203 -5.39 -23.16 -31.31
N THR A 204 -6.43 -22.71 -30.61
CA THR A 204 -7.82 -22.78 -31.07
C THR A 204 -8.57 -21.54 -30.64
N LYS A 205 -9.86 -21.45 -31.00
CA LYS A 205 -10.74 -20.36 -30.59
C LYS A 205 -11.91 -20.87 -29.77
N SER A 206 -12.30 -20.07 -28.78
CA SER A 206 -13.54 -20.27 -28.03
C SER A 206 -14.78 -20.07 -28.94
N PRO A 207 -15.98 -20.46 -28.48
CA PRO A 207 -17.23 -20.11 -29.16
C PRO A 207 -17.44 -18.59 -29.33
N ALA A 208 -16.83 -17.76 -28.49
CA ALA A 208 -16.87 -16.30 -28.61
C ALA A 208 -15.72 -15.72 -29.48
N GLY A 209 -14.82 -16.56 -29.99
CA GLY A 209 -13.70 -16.16 -30.85
C GLY A 209 -12.39 -15.83 -30.13
N ALA A 210 -12.33 -15.97 -28.81
CA ALA A 210 -11.14 -15.71 -27.99
C ALA A 210 -10.07 -16.80 -28.17
N TRP A 211 -8.79 -16.44 -28.08
CA TRP A 211 -7.69 -17.40 -28.14
C TRP A 211 -7.64 -18.29 -26.89
N GLN A 212 -7.43 -19.58 -27.12
CA GLN A 212 -7.14 -20.58 -26.09
C GLN A 212 -6.34 -21.73 -26.69
N TYR A 213 -5.88 -22.64 -25.85
CA TYR A 213 -5.18 -23.85 -26.27
C TYR A 213 -6.02 -25.10 -26.00
N THR A 214 -5.88 -26.10 -26.87
CA THR A 214 -6.45 -27.44 -26.70
C THR A 214 -5.36 -28.49 -26.89
N ALA A 215 -5.54 -29.68 -26.32
CA ALA A 215 -4.64 -30.80 -26.55
C ALA A 215 -4.62 -31.20 -28.05
N LYS A 216 -3.41 -31.39 -28.60
CA LYS A 216 -3.17 -31.77 -30.00
C LYS A 216 -3.75 -33.14 -30.35
N ASP A 217 -3.98 -33.36 -31.64
CA ASP A 217 -4.33 -34.65 -32.24
C ASP A 217 -5.60 -35.30 -31.63
N GLY A 218 -6.48 -34.48 -31.03
CA GLY A 218 -7.67 -34.96 -30.33
C GLY A 218 -7.38 -35.73 -29.05
N ALA A 219 -6.16 -35.64 -28.50
CA ALA A 219 -5.76 -36.34 -27.30
C ALA A 219 -6.63 -35.92 -26.09
N GLY A 220 -6.99 -36.91 -25.26
CA GLY A 220 -7.83 -36.67 -24.08
C GLY A 220 -9.27 -36.26 -24.39
N ALA A 221 -9.77 -36.44 -25.62
CA ALA A 221 -11.17 -36.17 -25.93
C ALA A 221 -12.12 -36.89 -24.97
N GLY A 222 -13.06 -36.13 -24.38
CA GLY A 222 -14.08 -36.68 -23.48
C GLY A 222 -13.66 -36.83 -22.02
N THR A 223 -12.42 -36.52 -21.63
CA THR A 223 -11.94 -36.72 -20.25
C THR A 223 -12.33 -35.61 -19.29
N ILE A 224 -12.57 -34.39 -19.81
CA ILE A 224 -12.92 -33.24 -18.98
C ILE A 224 -14.45 -33.16 -18.84
N PRO A 225 -15.01 -33.10 -17.63
CA PRO A 225 -16.45 -33.12 -17.44
C PRO A 225 -17.11 -31.80 -17.88
N ASP A 226 -18.35 -31.89 -18.38
CA ASP A 226 -19.19 -30.73 -18.64
C ASP A 226 -19.81 -30.20 -17.34
N PRO A 227 -19.88 -28.87 -17.12
CA PRO A 227 -20.41 -28.28 -15.90
C PRO A 227 -21.88 -28.61 -15.61
N PHE A 228 -22.67 -29.03 -16.60
CA PHE A 228 -24.11 -29.31 -16.46
C PHE A 228 -24.49 -30.71 -16.99
N GLY A 229 -23.56 -31.66 -16.95
CA GLY A 229 -23.82 -33.06 -17.33
C GLY A 229 -23.98 -33.31 -18.83
N GLY A 230 -23.48 -32.40 -19.67
CA GLY A 230 -23.28 -32.63 -21.10
C GLY A 230 -22.18 -33.67 -21.41
N PRO A 231 -21.86 -33.87 -22.70
CA PRO A 231 -20.79 -34.78 -23.10
C PRO A 231 -19.43 -34.30 -22.57
N GLY A 232 -18.52 -35.25 -22.32
CA GLY A 232 -17.14 -34.92 -21.96
C GLY A 232 -16.44 -34.08 -23.03
N ARG A 233 -15.42 -33.33 -22.60
CA ARG A 233 -14.70 -32.31 -23.37
C ARG A 233 -13.21 -32.67 -23.44
N SER A 234 -12.49 -32.05 -24.36
CA SER A 234 -11.03 -32.17 -24.44
C SER A 234 -10.33 -31.27 -23.42
N PRO A 235 -9.08 -31.57 -23.02
CA PRO A 235 -8.24 -30.70 -22.20
C PRO A 235 -8.00 -29.35 -22.88
N THR A 236 -8.06 -28.28 -22.09
CA THR A 236 -7.92 -26.91 -22.58
C THR A 236 -7.13 -26.07 -21.58
N MET A 237 -6.39 -25.07 -22.06
CA MET A 237 -5.55 -24.16 -21.27
C MET A 237 -5.58 -22.74 -21.85
N LEU A 238 -5.30 -21.74 -21.02
CA LEU A 238 -5.06 -20.36 -21.46
C LEU A 238 -3.65 -20.20 -22.04
N ALA A 239 -3.42 -19.12 -22.79
CA ALA A 239 -2.07 -18.75 -23.22
C ALA A 239 -1.15 -18.49 -22.01
N THR A 240 -1.69 -17.86 -20.97
CA THR A 240 -1.01 -17.60 -19.69
C THR A 240 -0.71 -18.85 -18.88
N ASP A 241 -1.48 -19.93 -19.06
CA ASP A 241 -1.20 -21.20 -18.37
C ASP A 241 0.01 -21.89 -19.00
N LEU A 242 0.09 -21.85 -20.34
CA LEU A 242 1.25 -22.36 -21.07
C LEU A 242 2.53 -21.60 -20.72
N SER A 243 2.44 -20.32 -20.32
CA SER A 243 3.59 -19.56 -19.82
C SER A 243 4.30 -20.28 -18.68
N LEU A 244 3.56 -21.01 -17.84
CA LEU A 244 4.12 -21.74 -16.71
C LEU A 244 5.00 -22.92 -17.14
N ARG A 245 4.73 -23.49 -18.31
CA ARG A 245 5.54 -24.57 -18.90
C ARG A 245 6.59 -24.08 -19.89
N VAL A 246 6.35 -22.93 -20.54
CA VAL A 246 7.19 -22.41 -21.63
C VAL A 246 8.31 -21.52 -21.09
N ASP A 247 8.04 -20.68 -20.08
CA ASP A 247 9.05 -19.81 -19.47
C ASP A 247 10.09 -20.64 -18.70
N PRO A 248 11.40 -20.39 -18.88
CA PRO A 248 12.42 -21.23 -18.26
C PRO A 248 12.46 -21.22 -16.73
N ILE A 249 11.98 -20.16 -16.07
CA ILE A 249 11.93 -20.09 -14.60
C ILE A 249 10.68 -20.82 -14.11
N TYR A 250 9.52 -20.50 -14.67
CA TYR A 250 8.28 -21.15 -14.26
C TYR A 250 8.32 -22.65 -14.57
N GLU A 251 8.88 -23.07 -15.70
CA GLU A 251 8.97 -24.49 -16.06
C GLU A 251 9.71 -25.31 -15.02
N ARG A 252 10.82 -24.77 -14.49
CA ARG A 252 11.60 -25.44 -13.43
C ARG A 252 10.79 -25.59 -12.15
N ILE A 253 10.02 -24.55 -11.79
CA ILE A 253 9.17 -24.54 -10.60
C ILE A 253 8.01 -25.53 -10.77
N THR A 254 7.27 -25.46 -11.88
CA THR A 254 6.07 -26.28 -12.08
C THR A 254 6.40 -27.73 -12.44
N ARG A 255 7.53 -28.02 -13.10
CA ARG A 255 7.99 -29.39 -13.28
C ARG A 255 8.37 -30.03 -11.94
N ARG A 256 8.98 -29.27 -11.03
CA ARG A 256 9.25 -29.73 -9.66
C ARG A 256 7.95 -30.15 -8.96
N TRP A 257 6.92 -29.32 -9.03
CA TRP A 257 5.62 -29.59 -8.40
C TRP A 257 4.77 -30.66 -9.09
N LEU A 258 5.01 -30.92 -10.38
CA LEU A 258 4.43 -32.08 -11.04
C LEU A 258 4.87 -33.39 -10.36
N GLU A 259 6.14 -33.47 -9.97
CA GLU A 259 6.72 -34.63 -9.29
C GLU A 259 6.52 -34.59 -7.76
N HIS A 260 6.34 -33.39 -7.20
CA HIS A 260 6.22 -33.10 -5.76
C HIS A 260 4.99 -32.21 -5.45
N PRO A 261 3.76 -32.71 -5.61
CA PRO A 261 2.54 -31.92 -5.41
C PRO A 261 2.36 -31.38 -3.99
N GLU A 262 3.00 -31.99 -3.00
CA GLU A 262 3.02 -31.50 -1.62
C GLU A 262 3.72 -30.14 -1.47
N GLU A 263 4.74 -29.87 -2.30
CA GLU A 263 5.44 -28.58 -2.31
C GLU A 263 4.54 -27.49 -2.91
N LEU A 264 3.79 -27.81 -3.97
CA LEU A 264 2.76 -26.90 -4.50
C LEU A 264 1.70 -26.59 -3.45
N ALA A 265 1.23 -27.59 -2.71
CA ALA A 265 0.20 -27.35 -1.70
C ALA A 265 0.68 -26.41 -0.59
N ASP A 266 1.93 -26.56 -0.14
CA ASP A 266 2.55 -25.68 0.86
C ASP A 266 2.74 -24.25 0.33
N GLU A 267 3.31 -24.10 -0.86
CA GLU A 267 3.54 -22.78 -1.47
C GLU A 267 2.23 -22.07 -1.83
N PHE A 268 1.23 -22.80 -2.34
CA PHE A 268 -0.09 -22.22 -2.60
C PHE A 268 -0.77 -21.78 -1.31
N ALA A 269 -0.67 -22.54 -0.22
CA ALA A 269 -1.27 -22.17 1.06
C ALA A 269 -0.68 -20.86 1.60
N LYS A 270 0.65 -20.70 1.52
CA LYS A 270 1.37 -19.49 1.94
C LYS A 270 1.07 -18.30 1.03
N ALA A 271 1.13 -18.50 -0.29
CA ALA A 271 0.91 -17.43 -1.27
C ALA A 271 -0.55 -16.95 -1.26
N TRP A 272 -1.51 -17.86 -1.13
CA TRP A 272 -2.93 -17.51 -0.95
C TRP A 272 -3.13 -16.70 0.33
N TYR A 273 -2.56 -17.15 1.46
CA TYR A 273 -2.64 -16.41 2.72
C TYR A 273 -2.07 -15.00 2.59
N LYS A 274 -0.91 -14.84 1.96
CA LYS A 274 -0.33 -13.52 1.65
C LYS A 274 -1.25 -12.69 0.78
N LEU A 275 -1.77 -13.24 -0.32
CA LEU A 275 -2.65 -12.54 -1.27
C LEU A 275 -3.84 -11.88 -0.57
N ILE A 276 -4.51 -12.64 0.30
CA ILE A 276 -5.73 -12.19 0.98
C ILE A 276 -5.43 -11.56 2.35
N HIS A 277 -4.20 -11.16 2.67
CA HIS A 277 -3.85 -10.43 3.91
C HIS A 277 -2.80 -9.33 3.74
N ARG A 278 -2.14 -9.21 2.57
CA ARG A 278 -1.06 -8.24 2.30
C ARG A 278 -1.41 -6.78 2.61
N ASP A 279 -2.69 -6.42 2.54
CA ASP A 279 -3.22 -5.07 2.73
C ASP A 279 -3.69 -4.79 4.18
N MET A 280 -3.54 -5.77 5.08
CA MET A 280 -3.99 -5.64 6.46
C MET A 280 -2.97 -5.00 7.39
N GLY A 281 -1.72 -4.78 6.97
CA GLY A 281 -0.68 -4.19 7.82
C GLY A 281 -0.34 -5.07 9.04
N PRO A 282 -0.09 -4.46 10.22
CA PRO A 282 0.40 -5.18 11.40
C PRO A 282 -0.51 -6.33 11.84
N VAL A 283 0.11 -7.44 12.27
CA VAL A 283 -0.59 -8.66 12.70
C VAL A 283 -1.55 -8.43 13.87
N ALA A 284 -1.35 -7.38 14.67
CA ALA A 284 -2.29 -6.96 15.72
C ALA A 284 -3.73 -6.71 15.20
N ARG A 285 -3.88 -6.41 13.90
CA ARG A 285 -5.19 -6.21 13.25
C ARG A 285 -5.90 -7.50 12.87
N TYR A 286 -5.25 -8.66 12.98
CA TYR A 286 -5.78 -9.93 12.51
C TYR A 286 -6.59 -10.55 13.64
N LEU A 287 -7.89 -10.73 13.41
CA LEU A 287 -8.85 -11.13 14.44
C LEU A 287 -9.40 -12.53 14.19
N GLY A 288 -9.87 -13.15 15.27
CA GLY A 288 -10.58 -14.43 15.24
C GLY A 288 -9.68 -15.65 15.45
N PRO A 289 -10.29 -16.84 15.55
CA PRO A 289 -9.60 -18.05 16.02
C PRO A 289 -8.73 -18.72 14.95
N LEU A 290 -8.73 -18.23 13.71
CA LEU A 290 -8.05 -18.85 12.57
C LEU A 290 -6.72 -18.19 12.23
N VAL A 291 -6.30 -17.17 13.00
CA VAL A 291 -5.03 -16.49 12.82
C VAL A 291 -3.89 -17.47 13.14
N PRO A 292 -2.98 -17.75 12.20
CA PRO A 292 -1.87 -18.65 12.44
C PRO A 292 -0.90 -18.06 13.47
N LYS A 293 -0.25 -18.92 14.25
CA LYS A 293 0.76 -18.50 15.24
C LYS A 293 2.08 -18.06 14.60
N GLN A 294 2.37 -18.55 13.39
CA GLN A 294 3.60 -18.26 12.68
C GLN A 294 3.55 -16.85 12.10
N THR A 295 4.55 -16.03 12.42
CA THR A 295 4.79 -14.74 11.79
C THR A 295 5.49 -14.91 10.45
N LEU A 296 5.18 -14.06 9.47
CA LEU A 296 5.75 -14.10 8.13
C LEU A 296 6.49 -12.80 7.83
N LEU A 297 7.60 -12.87 7.10
CA LEU A 297 8.47 -11.72 6.84
C LEU A 297 7.74 -10.54 6.17
N TRP A 298 6.84 -10.83 5.22
CA TRP A 298 6.07 -9.81 4.51
C TRP A 298 5.08 -9.03 5.39
N GLN A 299 4.82 -9.49 6.62
CA GLN A 299 3.99 -8.79 7.61
C GLN A 299 4.77 -7.68 8.34
N ASP A 300 6.05 -7.47 7.98
CA ASP A 300 6.98 -6.55 8.63
C ASP A 300 6.99 -6.71 10.17
N PRO A 301 7.19 -7.94 10.68
CA PRO A 301 6.95 -8.26 12.09
C PRO A 301 7.87 -7.46 13.01
N VAL A 302 7.40 -7.21 14.23
CA VAL A 302 8.19 -6.62 15.31
C VAL A 302 8.14 -7.56 16.52
N PRO A 303 9.16 -7.57 17.39
CA PRO A 303 9.10 -8.36 18.63
C PRO A 303 7.89 -7.98 19.48
N ALA A 304 7.38 -8.92 20.28
CA ALA A 304 6.42 -8.57 21.31
C ALA A 304 7.11 -7.77 22.44
N VAL A 305 6.35 -6.97 23.19
CA VAL A 305 6.85 -6.32 24.41
C VAL A 305 7.25 -7.40 25.43
N SER A 306 8.50 -7.38 25.90
CA SER A 306 9.07 -8.38 26.82
C SER A 306 9.43 -7.84 28.20
N HIS A 307 9.15 -6.56 28.47
CA HIS A 307 9.53 -5.82 29.66
C HIS A 307 8.40 -4.87 30.08
N ASP A 308 8.47 -4.34 31.30
CA ASP A 308 7.52 -3.30 31.72
C ASP A 308 7.80 -2.02 30.92
N LEU A 309 6.73 -1.33 30.51
CA LEU A 309 6.83 -0.08 29.76
C LEU A 309 7.13 1.10 30.69
N VAL A 310 7.77 2.13 30.14
CA VAL A 310 8.03 3.40 30.84
C VAL A 310 6.73 4.05 31.31
N GLY A 311 6.69 4.49 32.56
CA GLY A 311 5.59 5.26 33.13
C GLY A 311 5.77 6.77 32.96
N GLU A 312 4.87 7.55 33.56
CA GLU A 312 4.88 9.02 33.47
C GLU A 312 6.20 9.64 33.94
N ALA A 313 6.76 9.15 35.06
CA ALA A 313 8.00 9.65 35.63
C ALA A 313 9.22 9.35 34.73
N GLU A 314 9.29 8.14 34.18
CA GLU A 314 10.36 7.72 33.28
C GLU A 314 10.29 8.49 31.96
N ILE A 315 9.08 8.70 31.42
CA ILE A 315 8.84 9.52 30.22
C ILE A 315 9.36 10.95 30.45
N ALA A 316 9.00 11.59 31.56
CA ALA A 316 9.46 12.95 31.88
C ALA A 316 11.00 13.02 32.05
N SER A 317 11.59 12.01 32.69
CA SER A 317 13.04 11.88 32.84
C SER A 317 13.74 11.73 31.49
N LEU A 318 13.25 10.85 30.62
CA LEU A 318 13.80 10.62 29.28
C LEU A 318 13.68 11.86 28.38
N LYS A 319 12.53 12.56 28.39
CA LYS A 319 12.39 13.84 27.66
C LYS A 319 13.47 14.84 28.10
N SER A 320 13.71 14.94 29.41
CA SER A 320 14.74 15.82 29.97
C SER A 320 16.15 15.42 29.53
N GLN A 321 16.48 14.12 29.54
CA GLN A 321 17.78 13.60 29.09
C GLN A 321 18.01 13.83 27.60
N ILE A 322 16.99 13.62 26.76
CA ILE A 322 17.07 13.87 25.32
C ILE A 322 17.33 15.36 25.05
N LEU A 323 16.64 16.27 25.74
CA LEU A 323 16.88 17.71 25.58
C LEU A 323 18.27 18.16 26.08
N ALA A 324 18.85 17.43 27.04
CA ALA A 324 20.20 17.66 27.56
C ALA A 324 21.30 17.05 26.68
N SER A 325 20.95 16.19 25.70
CA SER A 325 21.91 15.49 24.83
C SER A 325 22.66 16.39 23.85
N GLY A 326 22.19 17.62 23.63
CA GLY A 326 22.74 18.54 22.63
C GLY A 326 22.21 18.33 21.21
N LEU A 327 21.30 17.37 20.99
CA LEU A 327 20.53 17.28 19.75
C LEU A 327 19.60 18.49 19.62
N THR A 328 19.51 19.07 18.43
CA THR A 328 18.68 20.26 18.17
C THR A 328 17.21 19.90 18.01
N VAL A 329 16.31 20.90 18.08
CA VAL A 329 14.88 20.67 17.84
C VAL A 329 14.67 20.11 16.43
N SER A 330 15.31 20.73 15.43
CA SER A 330 15.22 20.31 14.03
C SER A 330 15.68 18.87 13.81
N GLN A 331 16.76 18.42 14.47
CA GLN A 331 17.24 17.03 14.37
C GLN A 331 16.21 16.05 14.94
N LEU A 332 15.72 16.31 16.15
CA LEU A 332 14.77 15.43 16.84
C LEU A 332 13.42 15.36 16.12
N VAL A 333 12.89 16.50 15.67
CA VAL A 333 11.64 16.56 14.89
C VAL A 333 11.80 15.88 13.53
N SER A 334 12.89 16.16 12.81
CA SER A 334 13.15 15.53 11.50
C SER A 334 13.25 14.01 11.61
N THR A 335 13.95 13.49 12.61
CA THR A 335 14.11 12.04 12.78
C THR A 335 12.82 11.34 13.19
N ALA A 336 12.05 11.93 14.12
CA ALA A 336 10.73 11.39 14.47
C ALA A 336 9.76 11.42 13.28
N TRP A 337 9.74 12.52 12.51
CA TRP A 337 8.95 12.61 11.29
C TRP A 337 9.39 11.57 10.24
N ALA A 338 10.68 11.45 9.97
CA ALA A 338 11.22 10.49 9.00
C ALA A 338 10.81 9.05 9.32
N ALA A 339 10.80 8.67 10.60
CA ALA A 339 10.36 7.35 11.04
C ALA A 339 8.84 7.18 10.84
N ALA A 340 8.03 8.02 11.48
CA ALA A 340 6.58 7.87 11.50
C ALA A 340 5.91 8.09 10.13
N SER A 341 6.42 9.06 9.36
CA SER A 341 5.86 9.40 8.05
C SER A 341 6.17 8.37 6.96
N SER A 342 6.94 7.31 7.24
CA SER A 342 7.05 6.16 6.34
C SER A 342 5.74 5.37 6.21
N PHE A 343 4.79 5.59 7.13
CA PHE A 343 3.47 4.97 7.10
C PHE A 343 2.66 5.35 5.85
N ARG A 344 1.82 4.41 5.39
CA ARG A 344 0.72 4.67 4.46
C ARG A 344 -0.56 3.91 4.84
N GLY A 345 -1.70 4.58 4.83
CA GLY A 345 -3.00 4.04 5.24
C GLY A 345 -3.60 3.03 4.26
N SER A 346 -3.12 3.01 3.01
CA SER A 346 -3.57 2.13 1.93
C SER A 346 -3.40 0.66 2.29
N ASP A 347 -2.20 0.22 2.63
CA ASP A 347 -1.89 -1.15 3.10
C ASP A 347 -1.41 -1.22 4.55
N LYS A 348 -1.36 -0.07 5.25
CA LYS A 348 -0.99 0.08 6.67
C LYS A 348 0.45 -0.34 6.97
N ARG A 349 1.32 -0.36 5.96
CA ARG A 349 2.77 -0.58 6.12
C ARG A 349 3.49 0.70 6.51
N GLY A 350 4.72 0.55 6.99
CA GLY A 350 5.56 1.64 7.49
C GLY A 350 5.14 2.11 8.89
N GLY A 351 5.71 3.25 9.31
CA GLY A 351 5.51 3.83 10.63
C GLY A 351 6.78 3.78 11.51
N ALA A 352 6.65 4.26 12.75
CA ALA A 352 7.76 4.38 13.68
C ALA A 352 8.02 3.10 14.51
N ASN A 353 7.03 2.22 14.64
CA ASN A 353 7.19 0.92 15.30
C ASN A 353 8.15 0.03 14.51
N GLY A 354 8.89 -0.81 15.23
CA GLY A 354 10.02 -1.56 14.69
C GLY A 354 11.32 -0.76 14.69
N GLY A 355 11.31 0.56 14.93
CA GLY A 355 12.53 1.37 14.96
C GLY A 355 13.32 1.31 13.65
N ARG A 356 12.65 1.04 12.52
CA ARG A 356 13.28 0.68 11.24
C ARG A 356 14.08 1.80 10.60
N ILE A 357 13.97 3.03 11.09
CA ILE A 357 14.75 4.19 10.64
C ILE A 357 16.27 3.98 10.76
N ARG A 358 16.73 3.12 11.67
CA ARG A 358 18.16 2.75 11.81
C ARG A 358 18.59 1.55 10.96
N LEU A 359 17.65 0.89 10.27
CA LEU A 359 17.88 -0.31 9.48
C LEU A 359 17.83 0.00 7.98
N GLN A 360 18.36 -0.92 7.17
CA GLN A 360 18.19 -0.84 5.72
C GLN A 360 16.74 -1.19 5.35
N PRO A 361 16.15 -0.49 4.35
CA PRO A 361 16.76 0.57 3.54
C PRO A 361 16.58 1.99 4.12
N GLN A 362 15.73 2.17 5.14
CA GLN A 362 15.30 3.51 5.59
C GLN A 362 16.45 4.41 6.02
N VAL A 363 17.47 3.84 6.68
CA VAL A 363 18.65 4.57 7.15
C VAL A 363 19.49 5.16 6.00
N GLY A 364 19.28 4.68 4.77
CA GLY A 364 20.00 5.09 3.56
C GLY A 364 19.17 5.86 2.54
N TRP A 365 17.88 6.12 2.81
CA TRP A 365 17.03 6.85 1.87
C TRP A 365 17.45 8.31 1.74
N GLU A 366 17.48 8.82 0.51
CA GLU A 366 17.91 10.19 0.24
C GLU A 366 17.13 11.23 1.05
N VAL A 367 15.80 11.08 1.12
CA VAL A 367 14.93 11.99 1.88
C VAL A 367 15.21 11.99 3.39
N ASN A 368 15.83 10.93 3.91
CA ASN A 368 16.24 10.81 5.31
C ASN A 368 17.66 11.32 5.55
N ASP A 369 18.35 11.80 4.51
CA ASP A 369 19.66 12.46 4.54
C ASP A 369 20.74 11.66 5.29
N PRO A 370 21.15 10.49 4.76
CA PRO A 370 22.12 9.61 5.42
C PRO A 370 23.51 10.23 5.58
N ASP A 371 23.83 11.23 4.76
CA ASP A 371 25.05 12.04 4.82
C ASP A 371 24.95 13.20 5.81
N GLY A 372 23.72 13.52 6.25
CA GLY A 372 23.43 14.49 7.30
C GLY A 372 23.56 13.91 8.71
N ASP A 373 22.77 14.44 9.64
CA ASP A 373 22.91 14.12 11.07
C ASP A 373 22.17 12.84 11.51
N LEU A 374 21.50 12.10 10.62
CA LEU A 374 20.65 10.96 11.00
C LEU A 374 21.43 9.92 11.84
N ARG A 375 22.63 9.54 11.41
CA ARG A 375 23.46 8.55 12.11
C ARG A 375 23.91 9.04 13.50
N LYS A 376 24.17 10.34 13.61
CA LYS A 376 24.51 10.99 14.88
C LYS A 376 23.31 10.95 15.83
N VAL A 377 22.12 11.30 15.34
CA VAL A 377 20.87 11.25 16.12
C VAL A 377 20.60 9.83 16.61
N ILE A 378 20.67 8.84 15.71
CA ILE A 378 20.47 7.42 16.06
C ILE A 378 21.42 7.03 17.19
N ARG A 379 22.73 7.26 17.01
CA ARG A 379 23.75 6.89 18.00
C ARG A 379 23.48 7.53 19.36
N THR A 380 23.18 8.83 19.41
CA THR A 380 22.92 9.52 20.68
C THR A 380 21.65 8.99 21.36
N LEU A 381 20.60 8.66 20.61
CA LEU A 381 19.40 8.04 21.18
C LEU A 381 19.67 6.60 21.68
N GLU A 382 20.53 5.83 21.01
CA GLU A 382 20.98 4.52 21.48
C GLU A 382 21.81 4.62 22.77
N GLU A 383 22.68 5.62 22.89
CA GLU A 383 23.45 5.89 24.12
C GLU A 383 22.52 6.24 25.31
N ILE A 384 21.45 7.02 25.06
CA ILE A 384 20.41 7.29 26.06
C ILE A 384 19.63 6.01 26.41
N GLN A 385 19.28 5.21 25.40
CA GLN A 385 18.60 3.92 25.60
C GLN A 385 19.41 3.01 26.52
N GLU A 386 20.70 2.83 26.24
CA GLU A 386 21.62 1.99 27.01
C GLU A 386 21.75 2.50 28.44
N SER A 387 21.95 3.81 28.61
CA SER A 387 22.10 4.45 29.92
C SER A 387 20.83 4.27 30.77
N PHE A 388 19.66 4.55 30.21
CA PHE A 388 18.39 4.40 30.89
C PHE A 388 18.12 2.93 31.25
N ASN A 389 18.29 2.01 30.28
CA ASN A 389 18.03 0.59 30.50
C ASN A 389 18.98 -0.02 31.54
N SER A 390 20.19 0.52 31.71
CA SER A 390 21.14 0.08 32.74
C SER A 390 20.84 0.66 34.12
N ALA A 391 20.32 1.89 34.18
CA ALA A 391 20.05 2.61 35.42
C ALA A 391 18.65 2.37 36.00
N ALA A 392 17.67 2.06 35.16
CA ALA A 392 16.27 1.92 35.56
C ALA A 392 16.10 0.79 36.60
N PRO A 393 15.45 1.05 37.75
CA PRO A 393 15.16 0.01 38.73
C PRO A 393 14.03 -0.91 38.23
N GLY A 394 14.10 -2.19 38.60
CA GLY A 394 13.07 -3.18 38.26
C GLY A 394 13.21 -3.74 36.83
N ASN A 395 12.08 -3.98 36.17
CA ASN A 395 12.02 -4.61 34.84
C ASN A 395 11.57 -3.62 33.74
N ILE A 396 11.65 -2.31 33.99
CA ILE A 396 11.33 -1.29 33.00
C ILE A 396 12.46 -1.19 31.97
N LYS A 397 12.09 -1.18 30.69
CA LYS A 397 13.00 -0.90 29.58
C LYS A 397 12.32 0.04 28.59
N VAL A 398 13.14 0.77 27.82
CA VAL A 398 12.68 1.58 26.69
C VAL A 398 13.29 1.07 25.38
N SER A 399 12.49 1.02 24.33
CA SER A 399 12.94 0.69 22.98
C SER A 399 13.54 1.92 22.28
N PHE A 400 14.37 1.69 21.28
CA PHE A 400 14.89 2.76 20.44
C PHE A 400 13.75 3.41 19.64
N ALA A 401 12.82 2.60 19.13
CA ALA A 401 11.63 3.06 18.42
C ALA A 401 10.81 4.08 19.22
N ASP A 402 10.61 3.83 20.51
CA ASP A 402 9.93 4.78 21.40
C ASP A 402 10.78 6.02 21.68
N LEU A 403 12.11 5.91 21.82
CA LEU A 403 12.98 7.08 22.01
C LEU A 403 13.02 8.00 20.80
N VAL A 404 12.95 7.48 19.58
CA VAL A 404 12.85 8.29 18.36
C VAL A 404 11.61 9.19 18.41
N VAL A 405 10.44 8.61 18.71
CA VAL A 405 9.19 9.37 18.81
C VAL A 405 9.21 10.32 20.02
N LEU A 406 9.67 9.84 21.17
CA LEU A 406 9.76 10.64 22.40
C LEU A 406 10.68 11.84 22.24
N GLY A 407 11.76 11.70 21.47
CA GLY A 407 12.67 12.79 21.14
C GLY A 407 11.99 13.90 20.35
N GLY A 408 11.19 13.54 19.35
CA GLY A 408 10.35 14.51 18.63
C GLY A 408 9.33 15.21 19.54
N CYS A 409 8.66 14.47 20.42
CA CYS A 409 7.73 15.05 21.41
C CYS A 409 8.45 16.06 22.32
N ALA A 410 9.61 15.70 22.88
CA ALA A 410 10.40 16.58 23.74
C ALA A 410 10.84 17.86 23.02
N ALA A 411 11.25 17.73 21.76
CA ALA A 411 11.67 18.87 20.93
C ALA A 411 10.53 19.84 20.64
N ILE A 412 9.32 19.32 20.38
CA ILE A 412 8.12 20.15 20.18
C ILE A 412 7.73 20.88 21.46
N GLU A 413 7.79 20.22 22.63
CA GLU A 413 7.55 20.88 23.92
C GLU A 413 8.56 22.02 24.17
N LYS A 414 9.84 21.79 23.86
CA LYS A 414 10.88 22.82 23.94
C LYS A 414 10.60 24.00 23.01
N ALA A 415 10.22 23.74 21.76
CA ALA A 415 9.92 24.76 20.76
C ALA A 415 8.65 25.56 21.10
N ALA A 416 7.61 24.90 21.61
CA ALA A 416 6.40 25.56 22.11
C ALA A 416 6.73 26.48 23.30
N LYS A 417 7.58 26.01 24.23
CA LYS A 417 8.03 26.83 25.36
C LYS A 417 8.86 28.04 24.92
N ALA A 418 9.69 27.90 23.89
CA ALA A 418 10.42 29.01 23.29
C ALA A 418 9.49 30.09 22.70
N ALA A 419 8.31 29.68 22.23
CA ALA A 419 7.23 30.57 21.78
C ALA A 419 6.29 31.04 22.92
N GLY A 420 6.60 30.74 24.18
CA GLY A 420 5.78 31.17 25.33
C GLY A 420 4.58 30.25 25.66
N HIS A 421 4.54 29.03 25.11
CA HIS A 421 3.48 28.05 25.36
C HIS A 421 3.98 26.87 26.19
N ASN A 422 3.38 26.66 27.35
CA ASN A 422 3.59 25.44 28.14
C ASN A 422 2.57 24.38 27.69
N ILE A 423 3.02 23.44 26.86
CA ILE A 423 2.22 22.30 26.40
C ILE A 423 2.98 21.01 26.66
N THR A 424 2.24 19.93 26.90
CA THR A 424 2.79 18.57 26.98
C THR A 424 2.28 17.81 25.77
N VAL A 425 3.21 17.30 24.96
CA VAL A 425 2.90 16.48 23.78
C VAL A 425 2.59 15.06 24.27
N PRO A 426 1.41 14.51 23.93
CA PRO A 426 1.08 13.12 24.26
C PRO A 426 2.12 12.13 23.73
N PHE A 427 2.29 11.03 24.46
CA PHE A 427 3.19 9.96 24.08
C PHE A 427 2.67 8.64 24.62
N THR A 428 2.52 7.66 23.72
CA THR A 428 2.11 6.30 24.08
C THR A 428 3.30 5.37 23.89
N PRO A 429 3.87 4.77 24.97
CA PRO A 429 4.94 3.77 24.83
C PRO A 429 4.41 2.44 24.29
N GLY A 430 5.31 1.53 23.95
CA GLY A 430 5.00 0.16 23.53
C GLY A 430 5.53 -0.22 22.15
N ARG A 431 6.21 0.69 21.44
CA ARG A 431 6.93 0.29 20.23
C ARG A 431 8.09 -0.62 20.60
N THR A 432 8.44 -1.51 19.69
CA THR A 432 9.54 -2.46 19.85
C THR A 432 10.53 -2.34 18.70
N ASP A 433 11.74 -2.85 18.88
CA ASP A 433 12.81 -2.73 17.89
C ASP A 433 12.88 -3.99 17.03
N ALA A 434 12.59 -3.87 15.73
CA ALA A 434 12.77 -4.95 14.78
C ALA A 434 14.27 -5.19 14.51
N SER A 435 14.61 -6.43 14.14
CA SER A 435 15.93 -6.75 13.61
C SER A 435 15.99 -6.53 12.09
N GLN A 436 17.20 -6.56 11.51
CA GLN A 436 17.36 -6.48 10.07
C GLN A 436 16.77 -7.72 9.37
N GLU A 437 16.82 -8.89 10.00
CA GLU A 437 16.24 -10.14 9.51
C GLU A 437 14.71 -10.11 9.50
N GLN A 438 14.09 -9.26 10.34
CA GLN A 438 12.66 -8.99 10.34
C GLN A 438 12.26 -7.89 9.35
N THR A 439 13.19 -7.42 8.51
CA THR A 439 12.98 -6.30 7.59
C THR A 439 13.45 -6.68 6.19
N ASP A 440 12.50 -7.04 5.33
CA ASP A 440 12.76 -7.31 3.92
C ASP A 440 13.07 -5.99 3.18
N VAL A 441 14.35 -5.83 2.83
CA VAL A 441 14.87 -4.59 2.24
C VAL A 441 14.18 -4.26 0.91
N GLU A 442 13.94 -5.26 0.06
CA GLU A 442 13.30 -5.08 -1.25
C GLU A 442 11.83 -4.70 -1.05
N SER A 443 11.15 -5.36 -0.12
CA SER A 443 9.76 -5.03 0.23
C SER A 443 9.60 -3.61 0.76
N PHE A 444 10.59 -3.08 1.50
CA PHE A 444 10.55 -1.71 2.02
C PHE A 444 10.90 -0.65 0.96
N ALA A 445 11.52 -1.01 -0.17
CA ALA A 445 11.92 -0.04 -1.20
C ALA A 445 10.73 0.80 -1.74
N VAL A 446 9.53 0.21 -1.79
CA VAL A 446 8.30 0.90 -2.24
C VAL A 446 7.78 1.95 -1.25
N LEU A 447 8.33 2.01 -0.04
CA LEU A 447 7.97 2.98 0.99
C LEU A 447 8.89 4.21 0.96
N GLU A 448 9.98 4.20 0.19
CA GLU A 448 10.88 5.34 0.06
C GLU A 448 10.15 6.53 -0.61
N PRO A 449 9.95 7.65 0.11
CA PRO A 449 9.28 8.81 -0.44
C PRO A 449 10.06 9.40 -1.63
N LYS A 450 9.40 9.51 -2.78
CA LYS A 450 9.91 10.28 -3.93
C LYS A 450 9.50 11.76 -3.85
N ALA A 451 8.56 12.08 -2.98
CA ALA A 451 8.19 13.43 -2.59
C ALA A 451 7.71 13.41 -1.12
N ASP A 452 8.11 14.41 -0.36
CA ASP A 452 7.60 14.67 0.99
C ASP A 452 7.53 16.18 1.20
N GLY A 453 6.37 16.76 0.84
CA GLY A 453 6.12 18.19 0.96
C GLY A 453 6.18 18.70 2.41
N PHE A 454 5.97 17.83 3.40
CA PHE A 454 6.11 18.17 4.81
C PHE A 454 7.56 18.47 5.19
N ARG A 455 8.52 17.83 4.53
CA ARG A 455 9.96 18.14 4.63
C ARG A 455 10.49 19.00 3.46
N ASN A 456 9.61 19.55 2.63
CA ASN A 456 9.96 20.29 1.41
C ASN A 456 10.94 19.53 0.49
N TYR A 457 10.79 18.20 0.43
CA TYR A 457 11.60 17.32 -0.41
C TYR A 457 10.84 16.93 -1.67
N LEU A 458 11.50 17.07 -2.82
CA LEU A 458 11.01 16.59 -4.10
C LEU A 458 12.14 15.87 -4.86
N GLY A 459 12.03 14.56 -4.95
CA GLY A 459 12.86 13.73 -5.81
C GLY A 459 12.43 13.80 -7.28
N LYS A 460 13.15 13.06 -8.12
CA LYS A 460 12.84 12.94 -9.55
C LYS A 460 11.76 11.87 -9.80
N GLY A 461 11.09 11.96 -10.94
CA GLY A 461 10.20 10.90 -11.45
C GLY A 461 8.79 10.87 -10.86
N ASN A 462 8.37 11.93 -10.16
CA ASN A 462 6.99 12.08 -9.72
C ASN A 462 6.06 12.40 -10.92
N PRO A 463 4.82 11.87 -10.96
CA PRO A 463 3.94 12.00 -12.12
C PRO A 463 3.31 13.40 -12.26
N LEU A 464 3.23 14.16 -11.17
CA LEU A 464 2.56 15.45 -11.11
C LEU A 464 3.41 16.49 -10.36
N PRO A 465 3.06 17.79 -10.47
CA PRO A 465 3.71 18.85 -9.70
C PRO A 465 3.65 18.63 -8.18
N ALA A 466 4.59 19.28 -7.47
CA ALA A 466 4.87 19.03 -6.05
C ALA A 466 3.64 19.17 -5.12
N GLU A 467 2.74 20.12 -5.40
CA GLU A 467 1.53 20.33 -4.61
C GLU A 467 0.53 19.17 -4.70
N TYR A 468 0.47 18.45 -5.83
CA TYR A 468 -0.35 17.24 -5.94
C TYR A 468 0.29 16.09 -5.16
N MET A 469 1.62 16.01 -5.16
CA MET A 469 2.36 15.00 -4.41
C MET A 469 2.28 15.24 -2.89
N LEU A 470 2.13 16.50 -2.45
CA LEU A 470 1.79 16.82 -1.07
C LEU A 470 0.43 16.22 -0.69
N LEU A 471 -0.61 16.41 -1.51
CA LEU A 471 -1.95 15.89 -1.25
C LEU A 471 -1.98 14.36 -1.26
N ASP A 472 -1.31 13.72 -2.22
CA ASP A 472 -1.14 12.26 -2.23
C ASP A 472 -0.47 11.77 -0.95
N LYS A 473 0.61 12.42 -0.52
CA LYS A 473 1.29 12.07 0.73
C LYS A 473 0.41 12.28 1.96
N ALA A 474 -0.37 13.36 2.02
CA ALA A 474 -1.30 13.64 3.10
C ALA A 474 -2.42 12.59 3.15
N ASN A 475 -2.95 12.19 2.00
CA ASN A 475 -3.93 11.11 1.88
C ASN A 475 -3.38 9.79 2.42
N LEU A 476 -2.14 9.41 2.02
CA LEU A 476 -1.48 8.22 2.55
C LEU A 476 -1.25 8.30 4.07
N LEU A 477 -1.02 9.49 4.63
CA LEU A 477 -0.93 9.70 6.08
C LEU A 477 -2.30 9.81 6.77
N THR A 478 -3.40 9.63 6.05
CA THR A 478 -4.79 9.74 6.55
C THR A 478 -5.12 11.11 7.13
N LEU A 479 -4.47 12.15 6.61
CA LEU A 479 -4.63 13.53 7.09
C LEU A 479 -5.75 14.24 6.35
N SER A 480 -6.54 14.98 7.11
CA SER A 480 -7.44 16.00 6.58
C SER A 480 -6.66 17.23 6.12
N ALA A 481 -7.28 18.09 5.29
CA ALA A 481 -6.66 19.33 4.86
C ALA A 481 -6.24 20.25 6.04
N PRO A 482 -7.03 20.45 7.11
CA PRO A 482 -6.58 21.21 8.28
C PRO A 482 -5.34 20.62 8.96
N GLU A 483 -5.29 19.30 9.13
CA GLU A 483 -4.13 18.62 9.73
C GLU A 483 -2.87 18.76 8.86
N MET A 484 -3.02 18.62 7.54
CA MET A 484 -1.94 18.88 6.59
C MET A 484 -1.42 20.33 6.72
N THR A 485 -2.32 21.31 6.77
CA THR A 485 -1.98 22.74 6.88
C THR A 485 -1.17 23.05 8.13
N VAL A 486 -1.63 22.60 9.32
CA VAL A 486 -0.90 22.87 10.57
C VAL A 486 0.46 22.16 10.59
N LEU A 487 0.53 20.92 10.08
CA LEU A 487 1.77 20.17 10.03
C LEU A 487 2.81 20.86 9.12
N VAL A 488 2.43 21.30 7.92
CA VAL A 488 3.36 22.03 7.03
C VAL A 488 3.86 23.30 7.73
N GLY A 489 2.97 24.14 8.24
CA GLY A 489 3.37 25.39 8.88
C GLY A 489 4.30 25.19 10.09
N GLY A 490 3.98 24.23 10.97
CA GLY A 490 4.82 23.93 12.12
C GLY A 490 6.16 23.29 11.75
N LEU A 491 6.17 22.32 10.84
CA LEU A 491 7.41 21.66 10.42
C LEU A 491 8.39 22.62 9.74
N ARG A 492 7.90 23.63 9.01
CA ARG A 492 8.74 24.71 8.46
C ARG A 492 9.48 25.48 9.54
N VAL A 493 8.76 26.02 10.54
CA VAL A 493 9.39 26.86 11.59
C VAL A 493 10.24 26.06 12.56
N LEU A 494 9.97 24.75 12.72
CA LEU A 494 10.82 23.82 13.47
C LEU A 494 12.09 23.41 12.72
N GLY A 495 12.23 23.81 11.45
CA GLY A 495 13.39 23.48 10.62
C GLY A 495 13.44 22.01 10.24
N ALA A 496 12.29 21.35 10.04
CA ALA A 496 12.23 19.94 9.65
C ALA A 496 12.46 19.71 8.14
N ASN A 497 12.80 20.76 7.39
CA ASN A 497 13.09 20.66 5.97
C ASN A 497 14.28 19.75 5.69
N TYR A 498 14.18 18.97 4.61
CA TYR A 498 15.30 18.23 4.03
C TYR A 498 16.48 19.17 3.75
N LYS A 499 17.69 18.72 4.11
CA LYS A 499 18.94 19.51 4.07
C LYS A 499 18.85 20.87 4.80
N ARG A 500 17.88 21.03 5.71
CA ARG A 500 17.57 22.27 6.44
C ARG A 500 17.46 23.49 5.52
N LEU A 501 16.91 23.29 4.31
CA LEU A 501 16.72 24.35 3.32
C LEU A 501 15.81 25.47 3.86
N PRO A 502 16.04 26.74 3.46
CA PRO A 502 15.25 27.88 3.95
C PRO A 502 13.85 27.98 3.30
N LEU A 503 13.53 27.12 2.33
CA LEU A 503 12.28 27.16 1.56
C LEU A 503 11.07 27.00 2.49
N GLY A 504 10.21 28.02 2.52
CA GLY A 504 9.02 28.02 3.37
C GLY A 504 9.28 28.33 4.84
N VAL A 505 10.53 28.56 5.26
CA VAL A 505 10.87 28.88 6.66
C VAL A 505 10.62 30.36 6.92
N PHE A 506 9.36 30.77 6.87
CA PHE A 506 8.95 32.17 7.00
C PHE A 506 8.86 32.58 8.47
N THR A 507 10.00 32.56 9.17
CA THR A 507 10.13 32.98 10.56
C THR A 507 11.53 33.55 10.80
N GLU A 508 11.63 34.49 11.74
CA GLU A 508 12.91 34.99 12.25
C GLU A 508 13.41 34.15 13.46
N ALA A 509 12.57 33.25 13.98
CA ALA A 509 12.80 32.48 15.20
C ALA A 509 12.67 30.97 14.95
N SER A 510 13.57 30.42 14.11
CA SER A 510 13.64 28.97 13.88
C SER A 510 13.81 28.18 15.19
N GLU A 511 13.26 26.96 15.23
CA GLU A 511 13.17 26.12 16.43
C GLU A 511 12.24 26.69 17.54
N SER A 512 11.37 27.63 17.19
CA SER A 512 10.24 28.12 17.99
C SER A 512 8.92 27.76 17.29
N LEU A 513 7.94 27.23 18.02
CA LEU A 513 6.66 26.80 17.42
C LEU A 513 5.66 27.96 17.37
N THR A 514 5.72 28.73 16.29
CA THR A 514 4.86 29.89 16.01
C THR A 514 4.03 29.70 14.76
N ASN A 515 2.95 30.47 14.62
CA ASN A 515 2.14 30.54 13.42
C ASN A 515 2.76 31.45 12.33
N ASP A 516 4.04 31.81 12.44
CA ASP A 516 4.75 32.75 11.56
C ASP A 516 4.69 32.37 10.09
N PHE A 517 4.68 31.06 9.78
CA PHE A 517 4.50 30.58 8.41
C PHE A 517 3.23 31.16 7.78
N PHE A 518 2.10 31.10 8.49
CA PHE A 518 0.81 31.55 7.98
C PHE A 518 0.74 33.07 7.91
N VAL A 519 1.20 33.77 8.96
CA VAL A 519 1.22 35.24 9.02
C VAL A 519 2.04 35.82 7.85
N ASN A 520 3.27 35.34 7.67
CA ASN A 520 4.15 35.85 6.62
C ASN A 520 3.71 35.43 5.22
N LEU A 521 3.02 34.30 5.06
CA LEU A 521 2.47 33.88 3.77
C LEU A 521 1.31 34.76 3.30
N LEU A 522 0.55 35.35 4.24
CA LEU A 522 -0.55 36.28 3.96
C LEU A 522 -0.10 37.74 3.85
N ASP A 523 1.16 38.06 4.13
CA ASP A 523 1.69 39.41 4.08
C ASP A 523 1.72 39.95 2.64
N MET A 524 0.79 40.84 2.33
CA MET A 524 0.70 41.51 1.03
C MET A 524 1.84 42.52 0.78
N GLY A 525 2.65 42.82 1.80
CA GLY A 525 3.92 43.55 1.64
C GLY A 525 5.01 42.74 0.93
N ILE A 526 4.80 41.43 0.76
CA ILE A 526 5.70 40.53 0.02
C ILE A 526 5.14 40.25 -1.38
N THR A 527 5.95 40.52 -2.39
CA THR A 527 5.66 40.16 -3.79
C THR A 527 6.41 38.89 -4.17
N TRP A 528 5.68 37.87 -4.62
CA TRP A 528 6.22 36.58 -5.00
C TRP A 528 6.46 36.49 -6.51
N GLU A 529 7.67 36.07 -6.90
CA GLU A 529 8.07 35.84 -8.28
C GLU A 529 8.80 34.49 -8.40
N PRO A 530 8.73 33.78 -9.54
CA PRO A 530 9.61 32.64 -9.79
C PRO A 530 11.09 33.02 -9.68
N SER A 531 11.91 32.12 -9.12
CA SER A 531 13.35 32.32 -9.05
C SER A 531 13.97 32.42 -10.45
N PRO A 532 14.95 33.30 -10.69
CA PRO A 532 15.62 33.43 -12.01
C PRO A 532 16.34 32.16 -12.48
N ALA A 533 16.68 31.24 -11.56
CA ALA A 533 17.36 29.98 -11.87
C ALA A 533 16.45 28.91 -12.49
N ASP A 534 15.13 29.14 -12.52
CA ASP A 534 14.11 28.20 -13.01
C ASP A 534 14.25 26.77 -12.42
N ASP A 535 14.38 26.71 -11.10
CA ASP A 535 14.54 25.49 -10.31
C ASP A 535 13.24 25.07 -9.58
N GLY A 536 12.10 25.66 -9.95
CA GLY A 536 10.81 25.43 -9.32
C GLY A 536 10.63 26.12 -7.97
N THR A 537 11.54 27.03 -7.60
CA THR A 537 11.44 27.88 -6.39
C THR A 537 10.98 29.30 -6.72
N TYR A 538 10.67 30.06 -5.67
CA TYR A 538 10.15 31.42 -5.74
C TYR A 538 10.89 32.33 -4.75
N GLN A 539 10.94 33.62 -5.08
CA GLN A 539 11.47 34.69 -4.23
C GLN A 539 10.33 35.62 -3.80
N GLY A 540 10.20 35.83 -2.50
CA GLY A 540 9.33 36.84 -1.89
C GLY A 540 10.14 38.09 -1.59
N LYS A 541 9.86 39.20 -2.27
CA LYS A 541 10.55 40.49 -2.11
C LYS A 541 9.71 41.48 -1.32
N ASP A 542 10.36 42.26 -0.46
CA ASP A 542 9.72 43.38 0.25
C ASP A 542 9.56 44.62 -0.64
N GLY A 543 8.96 45.70 -0.10
CA GLY A 543 8.76 46.96 -0.82
C GLY A 543 10.04 47.69 -1.25
N SER A 544 11.22 47.27 -0.77
CA SER A 544 12.53 47.76 -1.26
C SER A 544 13.08 46.95 -2.43
N GLY A 545 12.43 45.83 -2.78
CA GLY A 545 12.89 44.88 -3.78
C GLY A 545 13.89 43.85 -3.25
N LYS A 546 14.17 43.84 -1.93
CA LYS A 546 15.08 42.85 -1.33
C LYS A 546 14.35 41.53 -1.13
N VAL A 547 14.99 40.42 -1.52
CA VAL A 547 14.48 39.07 -1.25
C VAL A 547 14.48 38.85 0.28
N LYS A 548 13.29 38.69 0.84
CA LYS A 548 13.07 38.38 2.26
C LYS A 548 12.88 36.89 2.45
N TRP A 549 12.08 36.26 1.60
CA TRP A 549 11.70 34.85 1.71
C TRP A 549 11.97 34.08 0.42
N THR A 550 12.17 32.77 0.54
CA THR A 550 12.15 31.84 -0.59
C THR A 550 11.20 30.69 -0.28
N GLY A 551 10.51 30.18 -1.30
CA GLY A 551 9.52 29.13 -1.14
C GLY A 551 9.49 28.19 -2.34
N SER A 552 9.00 26.98 -2.13
CA SER A 552 8.66 26.04 -3.19
C SER A 552 7.20 26.17 -3.60
N ARG A 553 6.79 25.39 -4.61
CA ARG A 553 5.37 25.23 -4.97
C ARG A 553 4.52 24.74 -3.80
N VAL A 554 5.08 23.83 -2.98
CA VAL A 554 4.41 23.29 -1.79
C VAL A 554 4.14 24.38 -0.76
N ASP A 555 5.03 25.37 -0.65
CA ASP A 555 4.83 26.46 0.30
C ASP A 555 3.77 27.45 -0.22
N LEU A 556 3.87 27.84 -1.49
CA LEU A 556 2.99 28.87 -2.06
C LEU A 556 1.58 28.38 -2.40
N VAL A 557 1.35 27.08 -2.59
CA VAL A 557 -0.01 26.57 -2.83
C VAL A 557 -0.96 26.91 -1.68
N PHE A 558 -0.46 26.98 -0.45
CA PHE A 558 -1.25 27.37 0.73
C PHE A 558 -1.72 28.83 0.69
N GLY A 559 -0.98 29.72 0.02
CA GLY A 559 -1.39 31.13 -0.15
C GLY A 559 -2.20 31.38 -1.42
N SER A 560 -2.27 30.40 -2.33
CA SER A 560 -2.79 30.54 -3.70
C SER A 560 -4.08 29.76 -3.95
N ASN A 561 -4.15 28.51 -3.53
CA ASN A 561 -5.38 27.72 -3.62
C ASN A 561 -6.43 28.29 -2.66
N SER A 562 -7.65 28.57 -3.15
CA SER A 562 -8.67 29.28 -2.38
C SER A 562 -9.10 28.54 -1.11
N GLU A 563 -9.15 27.22 -1.13
CA GLU A 563 -9.56 26.40 0.03
C GLU A 563 -8.43 26.31 1.06
N LEU A 564 -7.19 26.07 0.62
CA LEU A 564 -6.04 26.07 1.53
C LEU A 564 -5.79 27.45 2.13
N ARG A 565 -5.94 28.51 1.33
CA ARG A 565 -5.80 29.89 1.81
C ARG A 565 -6.81 30.20 2.90
N ALA A 566 -8.06 29.73 2.79
CA ALA A 566 -9.04 29.89 3.85
C ALA A 566 -8.58 29.24 5.18
N LEU A 567 -7.86 28.11 5.13
CA LEU A 567 -7.26 27.49 6.32
C LEU A 567 -6.05 28.28 6.84
N VAL A 568 -5.21 28.82 5.95
CA VAL A 568 -4.10 29.70 6.32
C VAL A 568 -4.61 30.95 7.03
N GLU A 569 -5.71 31.54 6.57
CA GLU A 569 -6.34 32.72 7.19
C GLU A 569 -6.84 32.43 8.61
N VAL A 570 -7.28 31.20 8.90
CA VAL A 570 -7.60 30.78 10.27
C VAL A 570 -6.36 30.76 11.15
N TYR A 571 -5.26 30.13 10.70
CA TYR A 571 -4.06 29.98 11.54
C TYR A 571 -3.15 31.22 11.53
N GLY A 572 -3.33 32.14 10.59
CA GLY A 572 -2.59 33.40 10.49
C GLY A 572 -3.23 34.58 11.23
N ALA A 573 -4.41 34.40 11.85
CA ALA A 573 -5.06 35.44 12.64
C ALA A 573 -4.34 35.70 13.97
N ASP A 574 -4.50 36.91 14.52
CA ASP A 574 -3.85 37.35 15.76
C ASP A 574 -4.23 36.49 16.99
N ASP A 575 -5.42 35.90 17.00
CA ASP A 575 -5.93 35.04 18.08
C ASP A 575 -5.60 33.54 17.88
N ALA A 576 -4.97 33.18 16.76
CA ALA A 576 -4.83 31.80 16.33
C ALA A 576 -3.65 31.06 16.96
N GLN A 577 -2.67 31.77 17.53
CA GLN A 577 -1.42 31.18 18.02
C GLN A 577 -1.62 30.01 19.02
N PRO A 578 -2.48 30.10 20.07
CA PRO A 578 -2.75 28.96 20.94
C PRO A 578 -3.42 27.79 20.22
N LYS A 579 -4.37 28.07 19.31
CA LYS A 579 -5.09 27.06 18.53
C LYS A 579 -4.15 26.32 17.58
N PHE A 580 -3.27 27.05 16.89
CA PHE A 580 -2.25 26.47 16.03
C PHE A 580 -1.37 25.48 16.79
N VAL A 581 -0.85 25.86 17.97
CA VAL A 581 -0.01 24.96 18.78
C VAL A 581 -0.78 23.70 19.20
N GLN A 582 -2.05 23.84 19.60
CA GLN A 582 -2.89 22.69 19.97
C GLN A 582 -3.14 21.75 18.78
N ASP A 583 -3.56 22.30 17.64
CA ASP A 583 -3.90 21.50 16.45
C ASP A 583 -2.64 20.89 15.82
N PHE A 584 -1.50 21.58 15.84
CA PHE A 584 -0.22 21.02 15.44
C PHE A 584 0.17 19.82 16.30
N VAL A 585 0.07 19.94 17.63
CA VAL A 585 0.38 18.83 18.54
C VAL A 585 -0.56 17.64 18.34
N ALA A 586 -1.86 17.89 18.11
CA ALA A 586 -2.82 16.83 17.84
C ALA A 586 -2.50 16.10 16.52
N ALA A 587 -2.19 16.85 15.46
CA ALA A 587 -1.82 16.26 14.16
C ALA A 587 -0.47 15.52 14.25
N TRP A 588 0.50 16.04 15.01
CA TRP A 588 1.76 15.36 15.28
C TRP A 588 1.54 14.03 16.00
N ASP A 589 0.80 14.02 17.10
CA ASP A 589 0.50 12.81 17.87
C ASP A 589 -0.24 11.77 17.01
N LYS A 590 -1.18 12.21 16.16
CA LYS A 590 -1.84 11.34 15.17
C LYS A 590 -0.81 10.65 14.28
N VAL A 591 0.09 11.40 13.64
CA VAL A 591 1.11 10.84 12.73
C VAL A 591 2.04 9.89 13.47
N MET A 592 2.48 10.25 14.68
CA MET A 592 3.33 9.37 15.51
C MET A 592 2.64 8.04 15.80
N ASN A 593 1.32 8.02 15.93
CA ASN A 593 0.56 6.84 16.30
C ASN A 593 -0.04 6.06 15.12
N LEU A 594 0.18 6.43 13.85
CA LEU A 594 -0.49 5.79 12.70
C LEU A 594 -0.38 4.26 12.64
N ASP A 595 0.73 3.67 13.07
CA ASP A 595 0.98 2.22 13.07
C ASP A 595 0.66 1.50 14.40
N ARG A 596 0.17 2.23 15.41
CA ARG A 596 -0.06 1.74 16.78
C ARG A 596 -1.35 0.93 16.93
N PHE A 597 -1.50 -0.09 16.10
CA PHE A 597 -2.63 -1.02 16.19
C PHE A 597 -2.54 -1.99 17.38
N ASP A 598 -1.37 -2.09 18.02
CA ASP A 598 -1.17 -2.84 19.26
C ASP A 598 -1.95 -2.29 20.46
N VAL A 599 -2.37 -1.02 20.39
CA VAL A 599 -3.03 -0.28 21.49
C VAL A 599 -4.33 0.42 21.05
N ARG A 600 -4.95 -0.02 19.94
CA ARG A 600 -6.17 0.57 19.38
C ARG A 600 -7.35 -0.38 19.26
#